data_AF-Q65ZI4-F1
#
_entry.id   AF-Q65ZI4-F1
#
_cell.length_a   1.000
_cell.length_b   1.000
_cell.length_c   1.000
_cell.angle_alpha   90.00
_cell.angle_beta   90.00
_cell.angle_gamma   90.00
#
_symmetry.space_group_name_H-M   'P 1'
#
loop_
_entity.id
_entity.type
_entity.pdbx_description
1 polymer ?
#
loop_
_entity_poly.entity_id
_entity_poly.type
_entity_poly.pdbx_seq_one_letter_code
_entity_poly.pdbx_strand_id
1 'polypeptide(L)'
;MPLISYFCFLSLLFTVINSHSLTVKGRLLCAEYPASAVTVKLLKNSEKSIVDETHADKQGNFQLSAETTEKDYVPIIAVYHDCDDGVKPGQRKLKFQIPKYYVGSGNTFDLGEFNLETRVKHNEERQKHVDKLRIRREHWKKIRNLRNVEIEKITTKNVFKGRDEEPDDRNDPW
;
A
#
# COMPACT_ATOMS: atom_id res chain seq x y z
N MET A 1 -17.54 25.03 47.09
CA MET A 1 -17.57 23.54 47.01
C MET A 1 -18.10 22.95 45.68
N PRO A 2 -18.78 23.64 44.73
CA PRO A 2 -19.28 22.99 43.52
C PRO A 2 -18.27 22.92 42.35
N LEU A 3 -17.20 23.72 42.38
CA LEU A 3 -16.22 23.83 41.28
C LEU A 3 -15.29 22.60 41.14
N ILE A 4 -15.03 21.87 42.24
CA ILE A 4 -14.17 20.66 42.23
C ILE A 4 -14.93 19.48 41.61
N SER A 5 -16.26 19.46 41.70
CA SER A 5 -17.11 18.41 41.10
C SER A 5 -17.17 18.49 39.58
N TYR A 6 -17.02 19.69 38.99
CA TYR A 6 -17.05 19.87 37.53
C TYR A 6 -15.73 19.42 36.87
N PHE A 7 -14.61 19.58 37.58
CA PHE A 7 -13.29 19.15 37.09
C PHE A 7 -13.14 17.61 37.05
N CYS A 8 -13.81 16.88 37.96
CA CYS A 8 -13.87 15.41 37.91
C CYS A 8 -14.80 14.85 36.82
N PHE A 9 -15.77 15.63 36.33
CA PHE A 9 -16.64 15.19 35.23
C PHE A 9 -16.02 15.44 33.85
N LEU A 10 -15.09 16.40 33.74
CA LEU A 10 -14.44 16.75 32.47
C LEU A 10 -13.28 15.80 32.09
N SER A 11 -12.78 14.99 33.02
CA SER A 11 -11.65 14.08 32.81
C SER A 11 -12.03 12.71 32.20
N LEU A 12 -13.31 12.48 31.88
CA LEU A 12 -13.82 11.18 31.42
C LEU A 12 -14.23 11.14 29.93
N LEU A 13 -13.58 11.94 29.08
CA LEU A 13 -13.64 11.78 27.62
C LEU A 13 -12.43 10.95 27.15
N PHE A 14 -12.23 9.76 27.72
CA PHE A 14 -11.36 8.76 27.10
C PHE A 14 -12.12 8.14 25.94
N THR A 15 -11.89 8.66 24.73
CA THR A 15 -12.31 7.99 23.50
C THR A 15 -11.62 6.63 23.46
N VAL A 16 -12.37 5.55 23.70
CA VAL A 16 -11.89 4.18 23.56
C VAL A 16 -11.62 3.94 22.08
N ILE A 17 -10.34 3.99 21.70
CA ILE A 17 -9.92 3.62 20.35
C ILE A 17 -9.95 2.10 20.29
N ASN A 18 -10.92 1.54 19.58
CA ASN A 18 -10.94 0.11 19.30
C ASN A 18 -9.84 -0.20 18.28
N SER A 19 -8.73 -0.77 18.75
CA SER A 19 -7.72 -1.37 17.90
C SER A 19 -8.02 -2.85 17.70
N HIS A 20 -7.72 -3.33 16.51
CA HIS A 20 -7.85 -4.71 16.09
C HIS A 20 -6.46 -5.24 15.75
N SER A 21 -6.08 -6.36 16.36
CA SER A 21 -4.82 -7.03 16.06
C SER A 21 -5.02 -8.17 15.07
N LEU A 22 -3.99 -8.46 14.30
CA LEU A 22 -3.91 -9.61 13.41
C LEU A 22 -2.56 -10.29 13.64
N THR A 23 -2.56 -11.61 13.75
CA THR A 23 -1.34 -12.42 13.76
C THR A 23 -1.44 -13.48 12.68
N VAL A 24 -0.38 -13.63 11.92
CA VAL A 24 -0.28 -14.53 10.78
C VAL A 24 0.97 -15.36 10.94
N LYS A 25 0.89 -16.65 10.66
CA LYS A 25 2.05 -17.53 10.62
C LYS A 25 1.92 -18.57 9.51
N GLY A 26 3.01 -19.27 9.26
CA GLY A 26 3.03 -20.44 8.38
C GLY A 26 4.45 -20.94 8.18
N ARG A 27 4.58 -21.94 7.31
CA ARG A 27 5.86 -22.56 6.95
C ARG A 27 5.97 -22.70 5.44
N LEU A 28 7.08 -22.26 4.89
CA LEU A 28 7.37 -22.29 3.46
C LEU A 28 8.33 -23.43 3.14
N LEU A 29 8.01 -24.18 2.09
CA LEU A 29 8.83 -25.26 1.55
C LEU A 29 9.22 -24.93 0.11
N CYS A 30 10.36 -25.46 -0.33
CA CYS A 30 10.75 -25.50 -1.73
C CYS A 30 11.12 -26.96 -2.03
N ALA A 31 10.23 -27.66 -2.74
CA ALA A 31 10.22 -29.11 -2.78
C ALA A 31 10.09 -29.70 -1.36
N GLU A 32 10.99 -30.61 -0.99
CA GLU A 32 11.00 -31.26 0.33
C GLU A 32 11.78 -30.47 1.37
N TYR A 33 12.41 -29.35 0.99
CA TYR A 33 13.30 -28.58 1.87
C TYR A 33 12.61 -27.35 2.45
N PRO A 34 12.89 -26.99 3.71
CA PRO A 34 12.51 -25.71 4.27
C PRO A 34 13.02 -24.53 3.43
N ALA A 35 12.13 -23.63 3.04
CA ALA A 35 12.48 -22.44 2.27
C ALA A 35 12.90 -21.30 3.21
N SER A 36 14.19 -21.25 3.54
CA SER A 36 14.76 -20.23 4.41
C SER A 36 15.04 -18.90 3.70
N ALA A 37 15.08 -17.81 4.45
CA ALA A 37 15.39 -16.46 3.97
C ALA A 37 14.43 -15.92 2.90
N VAL A 38 13.25 -16.52 2.77
CA VAL A 38 12.18 -16.04 1.89
C VAL A 38 11.53 -14.81 2.51
N THR A 39 11.43 -13.71 1.74
CA THR A 39 10.80 -12.48 2.22
C THR A 39 9.27 -12.62 2.22
N VAL A 40 8.65 -12.35 3.36
CA VAL A 40 7.20 -12.36 3.54
C VAL A 40 6.76 -11.00 4.07
N LYS A 41 5.79 -10.38 3.40
CA LYS A 41 5.25 -9.06 3.76
C LYS A 41 3.77 -9.16 4.09
N LEU A 42 3.35 -8.48 5.14
CA LEU A 42 1.95 -8.24 5.45
C LEU A 42 1.56 -6.85 4.93
N LEU A 43 0.55 -6.83 4.07
CA LEU A 43 0.10 -5.64 3.36
C LEU A 43 -1.33 -5.28 3.79
N LYS A 44 -1.64 -3.99 3.67
CA LYS A 44 -2.92 -3.39 3.99
C LYS A 44 -3.60 -2.84 2.74
N ASN A 45 -4.71 -3.44 2.31
CA ASN A 45 -5.57 -2.98 1.19
C ASN A 45 -4.90 -2.93 -0.20
N SER A 46 -3.59 -2.68 -0.28
CA SER A 46 -2.82 -2.45 -1.49
C SER A 46 -1.37 -2.85 -1.30
N GLU A 47 -0.67 -3.08 -2.42
CA GLU A 47 0.75 -3.47 -2.41
C GLU A 47 1.72 -2.40 -1.90
N LYS A 48 1.26 -1.16 -1.76
CA LYS A 48 2.09 -0.05 -1.32
C LYS A 48 2.13 0.11 0.19
N SER A 49 1.17 -0.49 0.88
CA SER A 49 0.94 -0.27 2.30
C SER A 49 1.42 -1.50 3.05
N ILE A 50 2.74 -1.63 3.19
CA ILE A 50 3.37 -2.67 4.01
C ILE A 50 3.13 -2.29 5.48
N VAL A 51 2.66 -3.25 6.27
CA VAL A 51 2.42 -3.10 7.71
C VAL A 51 3.50 -3.82 8.51
N ASP A 52 3.92 -4.99 8.04
CA ASP A 52 4.96 -5.78 8.66
C ASP A 52 5.71 -6.59 7.59
N GLU A 53 6.96 -6.94 7.87
CA GLU A 53 7.85 -7.66 6.97
C GLU A 53 8.83 -8.54 7.75
N THR A 54 9.00 -9.77 7.29
CA THR A 54 9.90 -10.74 7.91
C THR A 54 10.58 -11.61 6.86
N HIS A 55 11.56 -12.40 7.30
CA HIS A 55 12.18 -13.44 6.50
C HIS A 55 11.92 -14.79 7.15
N ALA A 56 11.58 -15.79 6.35
CA ALA A 56 11.40 -17.15 6.82
C ALA A 56 12.69 -17.67 7.47
N ASP A 57 12.56 -18.36 8.61
CA ASP A 57 13.68 -18.90 9.36
C ASP A 57 14.34 -20.11 8.66
N LYS A 58 15.31 -20.74 9.31
CA LYS A 58 16.02 -21.92 8.76
C LYS A 58 15.10 -23.13 8.56
N GLN A 59 13.96 -23.18 9.26
CA GLN A 59 12.95 -24.21 9.18
C GLN A 59 11.79 -23.80 8.27
N GLY A 60 11.90 -22.65 7.60
CA GLY A 60 10.91 -22.10 6.67
C GLY A 60 9.74 -21.41 7.36
N ASN A 61 9.75 -21.26 8.69
CA ASN A 61 8.65 -20.64 9.41
C ASN A 61 8.71 -19.13 9.31
N PHE A 62 7.54 -18.50 9.28
CA PHE A 62 7.40 -17.06 9.38
C PHE A 62 6.23 -16.71 10.30
N GLN A 63 6.33 -15.54 10.92
CA GLN A 63 5.23 -14.94 11.69
C GLN A 63 5.26 -13.43 11.49
N LEU A 64 4.08 -12.85 11.31
CA LEU A 64 3.86 -11.42 11.09
C LEU A 64 2.68 -10.96 11.97
N SER A 65 2.70 -9.71 12.38
CA SER A 65 1.59 -9.10 13.12
C SER A 65 1.23 -7.72 12.59
N ALA A 66 -0.01 -7.32 12.81
CA ALA A 66 -0.48 -5.98 12.49
C ALA A 66 -1.47 -5.51 13.54
N GLU A 67 -1.50 -4.20 13.75
CA GLU A 67 -2.56 -3.53 14.50
C GLU A 67 -3.22 -2.50 13.59
N THR A 68 -4.54 -2.37 13.71
CA THR A 68 -5.30 -1.41 12.92
C THR A 68 -6.53 -0.93 13.65
N THR A 69 -6.90 0.32 13.43
CA THR A 69 -8.18 0.90 13.87
C THR A 69 -9.17 1.01 12.71
N GLU A 70 -8.77 0.58 11.51
CA GLU A 70 -9.55 0.76 10.28
C GLU A 70 -10.47 -0.42 10.02
N LYS A 71 -11.77 -0.13 9.87
CA LYS A 71 -12.80 -1.16 9.63
C LYS A 71 -12.70 -1.80 8.24
N ASP A 72 -12.19 -1.08 7.25
CA ASP A 72 -12.07 -1.55 5.87
C ASP A 72 -10.76 -2.31 5.60
N TYR A 73 -9.93 -2.55 6.62
CA TYR A 73 -8.68 -3.30 6.54
C TYR A 73 -8.85 -4.69 5.86
N VAL A 74 -8.17 -4.87 4.73
CA VAL A 74 -8.02 -6.10 3.96
C VAL A 74 -6.55 -6.54 4.04
N PRO A 75 -6.23 -7.49 4.93
CA PRO A 75 -4.89 -8.02 5.06
C PRO A 75 -4.51 -8.92 3.87
N ILE A 76 -3.30 -8.73 3.33
CA ILE A 76 -2.74 -9.55 2.25
C ILE A 76 -1.32 -9.97 2.62
N ILE A 77 -1.02 -11.26 2.55
CA ILE A 77 0.34 -11.80 2.64
C ILE A 77 0.94 -11.77 1.24
N ALA A 78 2.13 -11.20 1.09
CA ALA A 78 2.92 -11.31 -0.14
C ALA A 78 4.22 -12.08 0.14
N VAL A 79 4.45 -13.16 -0.60
CA VAL A 79 5.65 -13.99 -0.51
C VAL A 79 6.51 -13.77 -1.75
N TYR A 80 7.79 -13.45 -1.54
CA TYR A 80 8.76 -13.19 -2.60
C TYR A 80 9.85 -14.26 -2.57
N HIS A 81 9.99 -15.03 -3.65
CA HIS A 81 10.86 -16.21 -3.65
C HIS A 81 11.46 -16.53 -5.02
N ASP A 82 12.55 -17.30 -4.97
CA ASP A 82 13.27 -17.81 -6.15
C ASP A 82 13.19 -19.33 -6.30
N CYS A 83 12.32 -20.00 -5.51
CA CYS A 83 12.10 -21.45 -5.60
C CYS A 83 11.67 -21.86 -7.02
N ASP A 84 12.45 -22.78 -7.61
CA ASP A 84 12.33 -23.26 -8.98
C ASP A 84 12.21 -22.10 -10.01
N ASP A 85 12.94 -20.99 -9.83
CA ASP A 85 12.82 -19.84 -10.75
C ASP A 85 13.81 -19.84 -11.91
N GLY A 86 14.94 -20.55 -11.80
CA GLY A 86 15.98 -20.55 -12.83
C GLY A 86 16.65 -19.17 -13.00
N VAL A 87 17.06 -18.83 -14.24
CA VAL A 87 17.81 -17.58 -14.55
C VAL A 87 16.90 -16.41 -14.91
N LYS A 88 15.72 -16.39 -14.31
CA LYS A 88 14.66 -15.47 -14.67
C LYS A 88 14.78 -14.17 -13.85
N PRO A 89 14.46 -13.00 -14.44
CA PRO A 89 14.81 -11.74 -13.79
C PRO A 89 13.77 -11.32 -12.73
N GLY A 90 14.21 -11.31 -11.47
CA GLY A 90 13.44 -10.88 -10.30
C GLY A 90 12.58 -11.98 -9.71
N GLN A 91 12.25 -11.83 -8.43
CA GLN A 91 11.59 -12.88 -7.66
C GLN A 91 10.13 -13.09 -8.08
N ARG A 92 9.68 -14.34 -7.96
CA ARG A 92 8.26 -14.72 -8.06
C ARG A 92 7.51 -14.11 -6.88
N LYS A 93 6.29 -13.65 -7.12
CA LYS A 93 5.45 -13.02 -6.10
C LYS A 93 4.12 -13.75 -5.99
N LEU A 94 3.84 -14.32 -4.82
CA LEU A 94 2.54 -14.91 -4.47
C LEU A 94 1.82 -13.98 -3.50
N LYS A 95 0.49 -13.86 -3.64
CA LYS A 95 -0.35 -13.03 -2.77
C LYS A 95 -1.53 -13.84 -2.26
N PHE A 96 -1.75 -13.78 -0.94
CA PHE A 96 -2.86 -14.43 -0.26
C PHE A 96 -3.65 -13.39 0.50
N GLN A 97 -4.92 -13.21 0.17
CA GLN A 97 -5.79 -12.37 0.98
C GLN A 97 -6.24 -13.15 2.22
N ILE A 98 -5.99 -12.60 3.40
CA ILE A 98 -6.41 -13.21 4.66
C ILE A 98 -7.89 -12.87 4.89
N PRO A 99 -8.73 -13.83 5.34
CA PRO A 99 -10.11 -13.55 5.68
C PRO A 99 -10.22 -12.47 6.75
N LYS A 100 -11.06 -11.45 6.51
CA LYS A 100 -11.25 -10.31 7.43
C LYS A 100 -11.64 -10.74 8.85
N TYR A 101 -12.28 -11.90 8.99
CA TYR A 101 -12.64 -12.47 10.29
C TYR A 101 -11.47 -12.55 11.27
N TYR A 102 -10.24 -12.79 10.81
CA TYR A 102 -9.09 -12.89 11.72
C TYR A 102 -8.69 -11.55 12.35
N VAL A 103 -9.05 -10.43 11.73
CA VAL A 103 -8.71 -9.08 12.19
C VAL A 103 -9.50 -8.76 13.45
N GLY A 104 -8.81 -8.58 14.58
CA GLY A 104 -9.40 -8.29 15.88
C GLY A 104 -10.04 -9.51 16.56
N SER A 105 -9.97 -10.71 15.97
CA SER A 105 -10.52 -11.92 16.57
C SER A 105 -9.70 -12.49 17.73
N GLY A 106 -8.43 -12.08 17.85
CA GLY A 106 -7.45 -12.72 18.73
C GLY A 106 -6.93 -14.07 18.21
N ASN A 107 -7.54 -14.63 17.17
CA ASN A 107 -7.08 -15.86 16.54
C ASN A 107 -5.90 -15.59 15.59
N THR A 108 -4.93 -16.50 15.59
CA THR A 108 -3.84 -16.47 14.61
C THR A 108 -4.30 -17.14 13.32
N PHE A 109 -4.13 -16.45 12.19
CA PHE A 109 -4.28 -17.06 10.87
C PHE A 109 -3.03 -17.90 10.56
N ASP A 110 -3.20 -19.21 10.47
CA ASP A 110 -2.13 -20.13 10.06
C ASP A 110 -2.30 -20.49 8.58
N LEU A 111 -1.34 -20.09 7.74
CA LEU A 111 -1.30 -20.46 6.34
C LEU A 111 -0.98 -21.96 6.15
N GLY A 112 -0.49 -22.62 7.21
CA GLY A 112 -0.04 -24.00 7.17
C GLY A 112 1.32 -24.14 6.48
N GLU A 113 1.56 -25.33 5.93
CA GLU A 113 2.75 -25.61 5.11
C GLU A 113 2.43 -25.34 3.63
N PHE A 114 3.20 -24.45 3.00
CA PHE A 114 3.02 -24.06 1.62
C PHE A 114 4.27 -24.31 0.80
N ASN A 115 4.16 -25.16 -0.24
CA ASN A 115 5.26 -25.45 -1.16
C ASN A 115 5.31 -24.41 -2.30
N LEU A 116 6.42 -23.69 -2.37
CA LEU A 116 6.71 -22.61 -3.32
C LEU A 116 7.02 -23.09 -4.75
N GLU A 117 7.08 -24.40 -5.00
CA GLU A 117 7.05 -24.95 -6.36
C GLU A 117 5.73 -24.66 -7.09
N THR A 118 4.66 -24.36 -6.33
CA THR A 118 3.34 -24.01 -6.87
C THR A 118 3.45 -22.92 -7.94
N ARG A 119 2.91 -23.19 -9.13
CA ARG A 119 2.89 -22.24 -10.25
C ARG A 119 1.55 -21.54 -10.37
N VAL A 120 1.58 -20.21 -10.52
CA VAL A 120 0.39 -19.44 -10.91
C VAL A 120 0.17 -19.62 -12.41
N LYS A 121 -0.90 -20.33 -12.79
CA LYS A 121 -1.17 -20.71 -14.19
C LYS A 121 -1.26 -19.52 -15.15
N HIS A 122 -1.81 -18.40 -14.68
CA HIS A 122 -2.03 -17.20 -15.48
C HIS A 122 -1.55 -15.97 -14.74
N ASN A 123 -0.87 -15.08 -15.45
CA ASN A 123 -0.44 -13.78 -14.93
C ASN A 123 0.41 -13.88 -13.65
N GLU A 124 1.38 -14.81 -13.61
CA GLU A 124 2.37 -14.83 -12.52
C GLU A 124 3.02 -13.46 -12.39
N GLU A 125 2.95 -12.90 -11.18
CA GLU A 125 3.57 -11.62 -10.87
C GLU A 125 5.03 -11.82 -10.49
N ARG A 126 5.86 -10.88 -10.94
CA ARG A 126 7.29 -10.84 -10.64
C ARG A 126 7.68 -9.46 -10.17
N GLN A 127 8.45 -9.39 -9.10
CA GLN A 127 8.79 -8.12 -8.45
C GLN A 127 9.41 -7.12 -9.44
N LYS A 128 10.39 -7.56 -10.23
CA LYS A 128 11.06 -6.70 -11.22
C LYS A 128 10.11 -6.18 -12.30
N HIS A 129 9.13 -6.98 -12.73
CA HIS A 129 8.11 -6.53 -13.68
C HIS A 129 7.19 -5.50 -13.05
N VAL A 130 6.74 -5.72 -11.81
CA VAL A 130 5.91 -4.78 -11.05
C VAL A 130 6.66 -3.45 -10.86
N ASP A 131 7.92 -3.48 -10.45
CA ASP A 131 8.74 -2.28 -10.26
C ASP A 131 8.97 -1.52 -11.56
N LYS A 132 9.26 -2.21 -12.66
CA LYS A 132 9.39 -1.58 -13.99
C LYS A 132 8.11 -0.87 -14.41
N LEU A 133 6.96 -1.50 -14.20
CA LEU A 133 5.66 -0.89 -14.49
C LEU A 133 5.37 0.32 -13.60
N ARG A 134 5.74 0.25 -12.31
CA ARG A 134 5.62 1.37 -11.36
C ARG A 134 6.45 2.57 -11.81
N ILE A 135 7.73 2.37 -12.07
CA ILE A 135 8.65 3.43 -12.53
C ILE A 135 8.13 4.06 -13.82
N ARG A 136 7.68 3.24 -14.79
CA ARG A 136 7.09 3.74 -16.04
C ARG A 136 5.86 4.61 -15.77
N ARG A 137 4.95 4.19 -14.88
CA ARG A 137 3.75 4.96 -14.54
C ARG A 137 4.10 6.30 -13.89
N GLU A 138 5.08 6.33 -12.98
CA GLU A 138 5.55 7.55 -12.32
C GLU A 138 6.17 8.53 -13.31
N HIS A 139 6.99 8.02 -14.24
CA HIS A 139 7.55 8.80 -15.33
C HIS A 139 6.47 9.46 -16.21
N TRP A 140 5.46 8.69 -16.63
CA TRP A 140 4.35 9.23 -17.45
C TRP A 140 3.49 10.24 -16.69
N LYS A 141 3.27 10.05 -15.38
CA LYS A 141 2.59 11.06 -14.54
C LYS A 141 3.37 12.37 -14.52
N LYS A 142 4.70 12.31 -14.35
CA LYS A 142 5.56 13.50 -14.38
C LYS A 142 5.46 14.24 -15.71
N ILE A 143 5.58 13.52 -16.83
CA ILE A 143 5.43 14.12 -18.17
C ILE A 143 4.06 14.77 -18.35
N ARG A 144 2.97 14.12 -17.90
CA ARG A 144 1.63 14.69 -18.00
C ARG A 144 1.50 15.98 -17.20
N ASN A 145 2.00 15.99 -15.96
CA ASN A 145 1.95 17.18 -15.11
C ASN A 145 2.74 18.35 -15.73
N LEU A 146 3.93 18.08 -16.29
CA LEU A 146 4.70 19.11 -17.00
C LEU A 146 3.92 19.70 -18.18
N ARG A 147 3.25 18.85 -18.96
CA ARG A 147 2.42 19.27 -20.08
C ARG A 147 1.22 20.12 -19.62
N ASN A 148 0.57 19.75 -18.52
CA ASN A 148 -0.53 20.52 -17.95
C ASN A 148 -0.07 21.91 -17.49
N VAL A 149 1.07 21.99 -16.80
CA VAL A 149 1.66 23.27 -16.37
C VAL A 149 2.00 24.16 -17.58
N GLU A 150 2.50 23.56 -18.66
CA GLU A 150 2.79 24.31 -19.90
C GLU A 150 1.51 24.81 -20.58
N ILE A 151 0.44 24.00 -20.62
CA ILE A 151 -0.88 24.43 -21.10
C ILE A 151 -1.42 25.59 -20.23
N GLU A 152 -1.35 25.48 -18.90
CA GLU A 152 -1.79 26.54 -17.98
C GLU A 152 -1.04 27.86 -18.22
N LYS A 153 0.27 27.80 -18.47
CA LYS A 153 1.08 28.97 -18.85
C LYS A 153 0.64 29.60 -20.18
N ILE A 154 0.31 28.78 -21.18
CA ILE A 154 -0.18 29.27 -22.48
C ILE A 154 -1.57 29.92 -22.31
N THR A 155 -2.49 29.26 -21.61
CA THR A 155 -3.84 29.79 -21.38
C THR A 155 -3.81 31.08 -20.58
N THR A 156 -2.98 31.19 -19.53
CA THR A 156 -2.83 32.43 -18.76
C THR A 156 -2.25 33.54 -19.63
N LYS A 157 -1.20 33.27 -20.42
CA LYS A 157 -0.63 34.25 -21.36
C LYS A 157 -1.67 34.78 -22.36
N ASN A 158 -2.51 33.91 -22.91
CA ASN A 158 -3.57 34.32 -23.83
C ASN A 158 -4.66 35.16 -23.16
N VAL A 159 -5.01 34.86 -21.90
CA VAL A 159 -5.98 35.61 -21.08
C VAL A 159 -5.50 37.04 -20.75
N PHE A 160 -4.18 37.28 -20.70
CA PHE A 160 -3.63 38.62 -20.51
C PHE A 160 -3.54 39.42 -21.83
N LYS A 161 -3.35 38.77 -22.99
CA LYS A 161 -3.09 39.43 -24.29
C LYS A 161 -4.25 40.30 -24.85
N GLY A 162 -5.42 40.35 -24.21
CA GLY A 162 -6.57 41.15 -24.64
C GLY A 162 -7.12 42.11 -23.60
N ARG A 163 -6.43 42.30 -22.46
CA ARG A 163 -6.84 43.26 -21.43
C ARG A 163 -6.12 44.61 -21.51
N ASP A 164 -5.22 44.73 -22.47
CA ASP A 164 -4.40 45.91 -22.70
C ASP A 164 -4.92 46.73 -23.90
N GLU A 165 -6.10 46.42 -24.45
CA GLU A 165 -6.76 47.28 -25.44
C GLU A 165 -7.21 48.58 -24.76
N GLU A 166 -6.42 49.61 -25.00
CA GLU A 166 -6.60 51.02 -24.60
C GLU A 166 -8.05 51.47 -24.84
N PRO A 167 -8.70 52.15 -23.87
CA PRO A 167 -10.02 52.73 -24.10
C PRO A 167 -9.95 53.77 -25.21
N ASP A 168 -10.63 53.47 -26.32
CA ASP A 168 -10.89 54.34 -27.46
C ASP A 168 -11.29 55.75 -27.00
N ASP A 169 -10.45 56.69 -27.36
CA ASP A 169 -10.44 58.13 -27.06
C ASP A 169 -11.58 58.90 -27.73
N ARG A 170 -12.77 58.29 -27.83
CA ARG A 170 -14.04 58.96 -28.09
C ARG A 170 -14.49 59.75 -26.85
N ASN A 171 -13.81 60.87 -26.62
CA ASN A 171 -14.41 62.04 -25.99
C ASN A 171 -15.39 62.64 -27.02
N ASP A 172 -16.68 62.35 -26.87
CA ASP A 172 -17.72 63.13 -27.55
C ASP A 172 -17.85 64.51 -26.85
N PRO A 173 -17.77 65.63 -27.60
CA PRO A 173 -18.03 66.95 -27.07
C PRO A 173 -19.55 67.17 -26.95
N TRP A 174 -20.02 67.37 -25.73
CA TRP A 174 -21.24 68.14 -25.49
C TRP A 174 -20.93 69.64 -25.57
#